data_AF-W2QXT8-F1
#
_entry.id   AF-W2QXT8-F1
#
_cell.length_a   1.000
_cell.length_b   1.000
_cell.length_c   1.000
_cell.angle_alpha   90.00
_cell.angle_beta   90.00
_cell.angle_gamma   90.00
#
_symmetry.space_group_name_H-M   'P 1'
#
loop_
_entity.id
_entity.type
_entity.pdbx_description
1 polymer ?
#
loop_
_entity_poly.entity_id
_entity_poly.type
_entity_poly.pdbx_seq_one_letter_code
_entity_poly.pdbx_strand_id
1 'polypeptide(L)'
;MNLPATSRLYSEALTAAKFADQRLEARARVDYTGSLRRFVEFCKQGRYPNPIQQRFVELPGVIAAYINRLATTNSSQWPAQKFRAALSWHYTRTEMLVGWHPHDRWVVEPTADGQVVPRGNPARSAGITQILAGLSRTYSLHRLPKEKEAAQAVTFVSRWFDHARVSLHHNWRDSDYAFPGLTKICEDQESKKTR
;
A
#
# COMPACT_ATOMS: atom_id res chain seq x y z
N MET A 1 16.49 -17.33 -0.28
CA MET A 1 17.20 -18.27 -1.17
C MET A 1 18.61 -17.71 -1.36
N ASN A 2 19.65 -18.45 -0.96
CA ASN A 2 21.06 -18.09 -1.17
C ASN A 2 21.65 -19.06 -2.19
N LEU A 3 21.44 -18.83 -3.49
CA LEU A 3 21.97 -19.69 -4.55
C LEU A 3 22.87 -18.86 -5.48
N PRO A 4 24.04 -19.33 -5.94
CA PRO A 4 24.81 -18.59 -6.93
C PRO A 4 24.00 -18.37 -8.20
N ALA A 5 24.07 -17.17 -8.80
CA ALA A 5 23.31 -16.86 -10.03
C ALA A 5 23.70 -17.77 -11.22
N THR A 6 24.88 -18.38 -11.18
CA THR A 6 25.40 -19.37 -12.13
C THR A 6 24.97 -20.81 -11.81
N SER A 7 24.31 -21.04 -10.68
CA SER A 7 23.89 -22.38 -10.26
C SER A 7 22.71 -22.88 -11.08
N ARG A 8 22.73 -24.18 -11.42
CA ARG A 8 21.59 -24.89 -11.99
C ARG A 8 20.32 -24.77 -11.12
N LEU A 9 20.47 -24.78 -9.80
CA LEU A 9 19.32 -24.63 -8.88
C LEU A 9 18.70 -23.23 -8.99
N TYR A 10 19.51 -22.20 -9.28
CA TYR A 10 19.02 -20.85 -9.49
C TYR A 10 18.22 -20.74 -10.80
N SER A 11 18.71 -21.35 -11.89
CA SER A 11 17.98 -21.38 -13.16
C SER A 11 16.68 -22.22 -13.08
N GLU A 12 16.70 -23.32 -12.34
CA GLU A 12 15.49 -24.13 -12.05
C GLU A 12 14.48 -23.33 -11.20
N ALA A 13 14.92 -22.61 -10.17
CA ALA A 13 14.06 -21.74 -9.36
C ALA A 13 13.43 -20.60 -10.19
N LEU A 14 14.20 -19.99 -11.09
CA LEU A 14 13.68 -18.98 -12.03
C LEU A 14 12.63 -19.58 -12.98
N THR A 15 12.85 -20.81 -13.45
CA THR A 15 11.93 -21.51 -14.33
C THR A 15 10.62 -21.83 -13.59
N ALA A 16 10.69 -22.31 -12.34
CA ALA A 16 9.53 -22.54 -11.49
C ALA A 16 8.74 -21.26 -11.21
N ALA A 17 9.43 -20.13 -10.98
CA ALA A 17 8.79 -18.83 -10.79
C ALA A 17 8.07 -18.34 -12.07
N LYS A 18 8.64 -18.56 -13.26
CA LYS A 18 7.96 -18.28 -14.55
C LYS A 18 6.73 -19.16 -14.75
N PHE A 19 6.80 -20.43 -14.39
CA PHE A 19 5.63 -21.31 -14.43
C PHE A 19 4.54 -20.85 -13.44
N ALA A 20 4.91 -20.38 -12.25
CA ALA A 20 3.94 -19.81 -11.31
C ALA A 20 3.24 -18.56 -11.87
N ASP A 21 3.96 -17.70 -12.59
CA ASP A 21 3.38 -16.55 -13.31
C ASP A 21 2.38 -17.00 -14.38
N GLN A 22 2.69 -18.09 -15.10
CA GLN A 22 1.80 -18.70 -16.09
C GLN A 22 0.53 -19.35 -15.50
N ARG A 23 0.47 -19.58 -14.18
CA ARG A 23 -0.74 -20.10 -13.52
C ARG A 23 -1.80 -19.04 -13.26
N LEU A 24 -1.46 -17.76 -13.35
CA LEU A 24 -2.47 -16.70 -13.28
C LEU A 24 -3.32 -16.74 -14.56
N GLU A 25 -4.65 -16.82 -14.42
CA GLU A 25 -5.55 -16.85 -15.57
C GLU A 25 -5.32 -15.66 -16.51
N ALA A 26 -5.45 -15.89 -17.82
CA ALA A 26 -5.22 -14.85 -18.83
C ALA A 26 -6.07 -13.61 -18.58
N ARG A 27 -7.33 -13.81 -18.15
CA ARG A 27 -8.22 -12.71 -17.80
C ARG A 27 -7.73 -11.89 -16.60
N ALA A 28 -7.23 -12.55 -15.55
CA ALA A 28 -6.66 -11.89 -14.38
C ALA A 28 -5.40 -11.09 -14.74
N ARG A 29 -4.56 -11.59 -15.66
CA ARG A 29 -3.39 -10.83 -16.18
C ARG A 29 -3.80 -9.55 -16.89
N VAL A 30 -4.83 -9.60 -17.74
CA VAL A 30 -5.34 -8.40 -18.43
C VAL A 30 -5.86 -7.38 -17.43
N ASP A 31 -6.65 -7.83 -16.46
CA ASP A 31 -7.19 -6.99 -15.39
C ASP A 31 -6.08 -6.33 -14.55
N TYR A 32 -5.06 -7.09 -14.15
CA TYR A 32 -3.92 -6.58 -13.38
C TYR A 32 -3.08 -5.60 -14.20
N THR A 33 -2.81 -5.92 -15.46
CA THR A 33 -2.08 -5.02 -16.38
C THR A 33 -2.83 -3.70 -16.55
N GLY A 34 -4.15 -3.75 -16.73
CA GLY A 34 -4.99 -2.56 -16.79
C GLY A 34 -4.95 -1.73 -15.50
N SER A 35 -4.93 -2.40 -14.34
CA SER A 35 -4.81 -1.74 -13.03
C SER A 35 -3.45 -1.06 -12.84
N LEU A 36 -2.35 -1.73 -13.21
CA LEU A 36 -1.00 -1.18 -13.11
C LEU A 36 -0.80 -0.01 -14.07
N ARG A 37 -1.31 -0.10 -15.31
CA ARG A 37 -1.25 1.01 -16.28
C ARG A 37 -1.89 2.30 -15.74
N ARG A 38 -3.05 2.21 -15.07
CA ARG A 38 -3.69 3.37 -14.43
C ARG A 38 -2.84 3.95 -13.30
N PHE A 39 -2.17 3.09 -12.53
CA PHE A 39 -1.25 3.54 -11.49
C PHE A 39 0.02 4.19 -12.04
N VAL A 40 0.56 3.70 -13.17
CA VAL A 40 1.67 4.36 -13.87
C VAL A 40 1.29 5.76 -14.31
N GLU A 41 0.09 5.93 -14.85
CA GLU A 41 -0.42 7.26 -15.24
C GLU A 41 -0.58 8.18 -14.02
N PHE A 42 -1.10 7.65 -12.90
CA PHE A 42 -1.14 8.38 -11.63
C PHE A 42 0.25 8.84 -11.16
N CYS A 43 1.25 7.95 -11.24
CA CYS A 43 2.63 8.28 -10.87
C CYS A 43 3.22 9.35 -11.80
N LYS A 44 2.97 9.24 -13.11
CA LYS A 44 3.40 10.22 -14.11
C LYS A 44 2.83 11.62 -13.83
N GLN A 45 1.54 11.72 -13.49
CA GLN A 45 0.90 12.98 -13.11
C GLN A 45 1.54 13.59 -11.85
N GLY A 46 1.93 12.75 -10.89
CA GLY A 46 2.64 13.15 -9.68
C GLY A 46 4.16 13.35 -9.85
N ARG A 47 4.70 13.23 -11.08
CA ARG A 47 6.14 13.27 -11.39
C ARG A 47 6.98 12.22 -10.64
N TYR A 48 6.38 11.10 -10.27
CA TYR A 48 7.07 9.96 -9.68
C TYR A 48 7.72 9.07 -10.75
N PRO A 49 8.81 8.35 -10.41
CA PRO A 49 9.38 7.34 -11.28
C PRO A 49 8.35 6.26 -11.66
N ASN A 50 8.56 5.60 -12.81
CA ASN A 50 7.68 4.52 -13.24
C ASN A 50 7.80 3.30 -12.30
N PRO A 51 6.78 3.00 -11.48
CA PRO A 51 6.89 1.99 -10.43
C PRO A 51 7.02 0.57 -11.00
N ILE A 52 6.51 0.32 -12.22
CA ILE A 52 6.62 -1.01 -12.82
C ILE A 52 8.03 -1.28 -13.38
N GLN A 53 8.85 -0.24 -13.56
CA GLN A 53 10.22 -0.35 -14.07
C GLN A 53 11.26 -0.28 -12.95
N GLN A 54 11.02 0.52 -11.91
CA GLN A 54 11.98 0.68 -10.82
C GLN A 54 11.31 0.94 -9.46
N ARG A 55 12.06 0.60 -8.40
CA ARG A 55 11.69 0.88 -7.01
C ARG A 55 12.25 2.24 -6.60
N PHE A 56 11.50 2.96 -5.79
CA PHE A 56 11.92 4.22 -5.16
C PHE A 56 11.41 4.26 -3.72
N VAL A 57 12.02 5.09 -2.87
CA VAL A 57 11.83 5.06 -1.42
C VAL A 57 10.38 5.40 -1.04
N GLU A 58 9.79 6.37 -1.72
CA GLU A 58 8.46 6.91 -1.48
C GLU A 58 7.34 6.00 -2.00
N LEU A 59 7.68 4.92 -2.71
CA LEU A 59 6.72 4.07 -3.42
C LEU A 59 5.58 3.55 -2.52
N PRO A 60 5.80 3.05 -1.29
CA PRO A 60 4.70 2.68 -0.40
C PRO A 60 3.75 3.85 -0.09
N GLY A 61 4.25 5.07 0.06
CA GLY A 61 3.43 6.27 0.28
C GLY A 61 2.59 6.63 -0.96
N VAL A 62 3.19 6.55 -2.14
CA VAL A 62 2.47 6.78 -3.42
C VAL A 62 1.36 5.73 -3.63
N ILE A 63 1.65 4.47 -3.31
CA ILE A 63 0.66 3.38 -3.34
C ILE A 63 -0.47 3.63 -2.34
N ALA A 64 -0.14 4.07 -1.12
CA ALA A 64 -1.13 4.40 -0.09
C ALA A 64 -2.09 5.50 -0.57
N ALA A 65 -1.55 6.58 -1.13
CA ALA A 65 -2.35 7.67 -1.69
C ALA A 65 -3.27 7.18 -2.83
N TYR A 66 -2.77 6.32 -3.71
CA TYR A 66 -3.57 5.78 -4.80
C TYR A 66 -4.65 4.80 -4.32
N ILE A 67 -4.35 3.94 -3.34
CA ILE A 67 -5.33 3.06 -2.69
C ILE A 67 -6.45 3.90 -2.07
N ASN A 68 -6.10 4.97 -1.35
CA ASN A 68 -7.08 5.88 -0.78
C ASN A 68 -7.95 6.51 -1.86
N ARG A 69 -7.35 7.02 -2.95
CA ARG A 69 -8.08 7.56 -4.09
C ARG A 69 -9.06 6.53 -4.68
N LEU A 70 -8.64 5.29 -4.85
CA LEU A 70 -9.51 4.22 -5.35
C LEU A 70 -10.68 3.97 -4.38
N ALA A 71 -10.41 3.94 -3.07
CA ALA A 71 -11.44 3.71 -2.07
C ALA A 71 -12.44 4.87 -1.95
N THR A 72 -12.02 6.12 -2.14
CA THR A 72 -12.90 7.29 -2.05
C THR A 72 -13.68 7.58 -3.33
N THR A 73 -13.18 7.15 -4.48
CA THR A 73 -13.81 7.41 -5.80
C THR A 73 -14.71 6.27 -6.27
N ASN A 74 -14.69 5.12 -5.59
CA ASN A 74 -15.48 3.96 -5.96
C ASN A 74 -16.42 3.58 -4.81
N SER A 75 -17.61 3.11 -5.15
CA SER A 75 -18.60 2.60 -4.19
C SER A 75 -18.19 1.27 -3.54
N SER A 76 -17.09 0.65 -3.98
CA SER A 76 -16.58 -0.59 -3.43
C SER A 76 -15.06 -0.58 -3.31
N GLN A 77 -14.53 -1.47 -2.49
CA GLN A 77 -13.08 -1.62 -2.27
C GLN A 77 -12.40 -2.54 -3.28
N TRP A 78 -13.19 -3.19 -4.12
CA TRP A 78 -12.69 -4.13 -5.12
C TRP A 78 -11.58 -3.54 -6.00
N PRO A 79 -11.66 -2.28 -6.47
CA PRO A 79 -10.57 -1.67 -7.24
C PRO A 79 -9.26 -1.54 -6.44
N ALA A 80 -9.33 -1.18 -5.15
CA ALA A 80 -8.17 -1.08 -4.28
C ALA A 80 -7.54 -2.45 -3.98
N GLN A 81 -8.36 -3.47 -3.73
CA GLN A 81 -7.90 -4.85 -3.51
C GLN A 81 -7.27 -5.44 -4.79
N LYS A 82 -7.94 -5.26 -5.94
CA LYS A 82 -7.43 -5.67 -7.25
C LYS A 82 -6.09 -5.00 -7.55
N PHE A 83 -5.97 -3.70 -7.27
CA PHE A 83 -4.72 -2.98 -7.44
C PHE A 83 -3.60 -3.54 -6.55
N ARG A 84 -3.88 -3.81 -5.27
CA ARG A 84 -2.92 -4.42 -4.35
C ARG A 84 -2.46 -5.80 -4.85
N ALA A 85 -3.39 -6.62 -5.32
CA ALA A 85 -3.08 -7.94 -5.88
C ALA A 85 -2.22 -7.83 -7.15
N ALA A 86 -2.54 -6.88 -8.04
CA ALA A 86 -1.77 -6.60 -9.24
C ALA A 86 -0.33 -6.15 -8.93
N LEU A 87 -0.14 -5.28 -7.93
CA LEU A 87 1.19 -4.91 -7.45
C LEU A 87 1.93 -6.12 -6.86
N SER A 88 1.27 -6.87 -5.98
CA SER A 88 1.88 -8.04 -5.36
C SER A 88 2.36 -9.04 -6.41
N TRP A 89 1.52 -9.30 -7.42
CA TRP A 89 1.85 -10.16 -8.55
C TRP A 89 3.04 -9.62 -9.35
N HIS A 90 3.01 -8.34 -9.74
CA HIS A 90 4.09 -7.71 -10.51
C HIS A 90 5.46 -7.86 -9.84
N TYR A 91 5.53 -7.58 -8.53
CA TYR A 91 6.77 -7.62 -7.77
C TYR A 91 7.23 -9.03 -7.37
N THR A 92 6.41 -10.06 -7.65
CA THR A 92 6.81 -11.47 -7.53
C THR A 92 7.34 -12.07 -8.84
N ARG A 93 7.26 -11.33 -9.96
CA ARG A 93 7.78 -11.81 -11.25
C ARG A 93 9.30 -11.89 -11.23
N THR A 94 9.85 -12.81 -12.03
CA THR A 94 11.30 -13.09 -12.06
C THR A 94 12.15 -11.85 -12.31
N GLU A 95 11.70 -10.95 -13.17
CA GLU A 95 12.40 -9.70 -13.51
C GLU A 95 12.50 -8.77 -12.31
N MET A 96 11.50 -8.80 -11.42
CA MET A 96 11.46 -7.96 -10.24
C MET A 96 12.19 -8.58 -9.04
N LEU A 97 12.49 -9.88 -9.08
CA LEU A 97 13.25 -10.59 -8.04
C LEU A 97 14.77 -10.59 -8.28
N VAL A 98 15.21 -10.07 -9.44
CA VAL A 98 16.65 -9.90 -9.77
C VAL A 98 17.37 -9.19 -8.63
N GLY A 99 18.59 -9.63 -8.35
CA GLY A 99 19.42 -9.01 -7.33
C GLY A 99 19.03 -9.32 -5.89
N TRP A 100 18.18 -10.34 -5.63
CA TRP A 100 17.81 -10.87 -4.30
C TRP A 100 16.74 -10.08 -3.54
N HIS A 101 15.76 -9.51 -4.24
CA HIS A 101 14.69 -8.80 -3.55
C HIS A 101 13.82 -9.74 -2.70
N PRO A 102 13.51 -9.40 -1.44
CA PRO A 102 12.58 -10.19 -0.62
C PRO A 102 11.16 -10.09 -1.20
N HIS A 103 10.44 -11.20 -1.29
CA HIS A 103 9.11 -11.22 -1.90
C HIS A 103 7.99 -10.94 -0.88
N ASP A 104 8.29 -11.13 0.40
CA ASP A 104 7.38 -11.13 1.55
C ASP A 104 7.35 -9.81 2.32
N ARG A 105 8.33 -8.93 2.11
CA ARG A 105 8.44 -7.64 2.80
C ARG A 105 8.94 -6.53 1.90
N TRP A 106 8.74 -5.30 2.35
CA TRP A 106 9.37 -4.10 1.82
C TRP A 106 10.44 -3.62 2.81
N VAL A 107 11.64 -3.34 2.34
CA VAL A 107 12.75 -2.83 3.15
C VAL A 107 13.48 -1.73 2.40
N VAL A 108 14.03 -0.78 3.15
CA VAL A 108 14.93 0.26 2.63
C VAL A 108 16.26 0.02 3.32
N GLU A 109 17.25 -0.41 2.56
CA GLU A 109 18.58 -0.78 3.08
C GLU A 109 19.57 0.34 2.78
N PRO A 110 20.33 0.84 3.78
CA PRO A 110 21.43 1.74 3.55
C PRO A 110 22.60 0.99 2.88
N THR A 111 23.25 1.61 1.91
CA THR A 111 24.49 1.13 1.30
C THR A 111 25.70 1.66 2.06
N ALA A 112 26.87 1.07 1.80
CA ALA A 112 28.14 1.52 2.36
C ALA A 112 28.44 3.00 2.04
N ASP A 113 27.94 3.49 0.91
CA ASP A 113 28.09 4.88 0.44
C ASP A 113 27.04 5.84 1.04
N GLY A 114 26.21 5.37 1.98
CA GLY A 114 25.16 6.17 2.62
C GLY A 114 23.90 6.38 1.77
N GLN A 115 23.83 5.79 0.57
CA GLN A 115 22.60 5.80 -0.23
C GLN A 115 21.59 4.79 0.33
N VAL A 116 20.32 4.97 0.00
CA VAL A 116 19.25 4.05 0.41
C VAL A 116 18.70 3.29 -0.80
N VAL A 117 18.68 1.97 -0.71
CA VAL A 117 18.21 1.10 -1.78
C VAL A 117 16.89 0.45 -1.36
N PRO A 118 15.78 0.79 -2.02
CA PRO A 118 14.49 0.16 -1.76
C PRO A 118 14.45 -1.26 -2.34
N ARG A 119 14.02 -2.22 -1.52
CA ARG A 119 13.97 -3.63 -1.91
C ARG A 119 12.64 -4.28 -1.52
N GLY A 120 12.28 -5.26 -2.34
CA GLY A 120 11.21 -6.20 -2.05
C GLY A 120 9.86 -5.80 -2.64
N ASN A 121 8.78 -6.24 -1.99
CA ASN A 121 7.41 -6.08 -2.48
C ASN A 121 6.68 -4.95 -1.73
N PRO A 122 6.42 -3.80 -2.36
CA PRO A 122 5.82 -2.65 -1.68
C PRO A 122 4.36 -2.92 -1.26
N ALA A 123 3.65 -3.84 -1.92
CA ALA A 123 2.31 -4.28 -1.52
C ALA A 123 2.29 -5.07 -0.19
N ARG A 124 3.46 -5.48 0.29
CA ARG A 124 3.69 -6.17 1.56
C ARG A 124 4.26 -5.25 2.65
N SER A 125 4.40 -3.95 2.40
CA SER A 125 4.75 -3.02 3.47
C SER A 125 3.66 -3.00 4.56
N ALA A 126 4.10 -2.80 5.81
CA ALA A 126 3.21 -2.76 6.97
C ALA A 126 2.12 -1.68 6.80
N GLY A 127 2.50 -0.49 6.34
CA GLY A 127 1.57 0.62 6.09
C GLY A 127 0.48 0.27 5.08
N ILE A 128 0.82 -0.35 3.94
CA ILE A 128 -0.18 -0.77 2.95
C ILE A 128 -1.12 -1.84 3.50
N THR A 129 -0.58 -2.79 4.29
CA THR A 129 -1.39 -3.81 4.94
C THR A 129 -2.39 -3.20 5.91
N GLN A 130 -1.94 -2.24 6.73
CA GLN A 130 -2.78 -1.56 7.70
C GLN A 130 -3.85 -0.69 7.05
N ILE A 131 -3.53 0.07 5.99
CA ILE A 131 -4.48 0.89 5.26
C ILE A 131 -5.63 0.03 4.71
N LEU A 132 -5.30 -1.10 4.08
CA LEU A 132 -6.33 -1.98 3.53
C LEU A 132 -7.16 -2.69 4.60
N ALA A 133 -6.57 -3.04 5.74
CA ALA A 133 -7.31 -3.55 6.89
C ALA A 133 -8.22 -2.48 7.54
N GLY A 134 -7.79 -1.22 7.54
CA GLY A 134 -8.61 -0.09 7.97
C GLY A 134 -9.79 0.12 7.02
N LEU A 135 -9.51 0.16 5.72
CA LEU A 135 -10.53 0.26 4.68
C LEU A 135 -11.57 -0.87 4.83
N SER A 136 -11.16 -2.15 4.89
CA SER A 136 -12.13 -3.25 5.01
C SER A 136 -13.05 -3.11 6.21
N ARG A 137 -12.54 -2.62 7.35
CA ARG A 137 -13.35 -2.29 8.53
C ARG A 137 -14.29 -1.12 8.29
N THR A 138 -13.86 -0.03 7.66
CA THR A 138 -14.73 1.12 7.30
C THR A 138 -15.87 0.70 6.39
N TYR A 139 -15.64 -0.22 5.45
CA TYR A 139 -16.71 -0.74 4.60
C TYR A 139 -17.66 -1.69 5.32
N SER A 140 -17.14 -2.49 6.27
CA SER A 140 -17.98 -3.23 7.21
C SER A 140 -18.79 -2.30 8.13
N LEU A 141 -18.23 -1.14 8.50
CA LEU A 141 -18.87 -0.11 9.32
C LEU A 141 -19.98 0.64 8.56
N HIS A 142 -19.82 0.93 7.27
CA HIS A 142 -20.90 1.47 6.43
C HIS A 142 -22.10 0.53 6.29
N ARG A 143 -21.99 -0.73 6.71
CA ARG A 143 -23.10 -1.68 6.85
C ARG A 143 -23.71 -1.73 8.26
N LEU A 144 -23.16 -0.98 9.22
CA LEU A 144 -23.64 -0.91 10.59
C LEU A 144 -24.43 0.39 10.82
N PRO A 145 -25.41 0.41 11.74
CA PRO A 145 -26.14 1.63 12.10
C PRO A 145 -25.20 2.71 12.63
N LYS A 146 -25.45 3.98 12.26
CA LYS A 146 -24.59 5.17 12.55
C LYS A 146 -24.18 5.33 14.02
N GLU A 147 -25.01 4.90 14.96
CA GLU A 147 -24.73 4.98 16.40
C GLU A 147 -23.59 4.05 16.83
N LYS A 148 -23.41 2.91 16.15
CA LYS A 148 -22.31 1.97 16.38
C LYS A 148 -21.00 2.41 15.71
N GLU A 149 -21.07 3.21 14.64
CA GLU A 149 -19.90 3.80 13.97
C GLU A 149 -19.14 4.77 14.89
N ALA A 150 -19.84 5.66 15.61
CA ALA A 150 -19.21 6.66 16.47
C ALA A 150 -18.45 6.03 17.66
N ALA A 151 -19.07 5.07 18.35
CA ALA A 151 -18.45 4.38 19.49
C ALA A 151 -17.22 3.56 19.08
N GLN A 152 -17.25 2.95 17.89
CA GLN A 152 -16.12 2.17 17.37
C GLN A 152 -15.00 3.04 16.79
N ALA A 153 -15.32 4.18 16.20
CA ALA A 153 -14.34 5.17 15.77
C ALA A 153 -13.53 5.73 16.95
N VAL A 154 -14.20 6.07 18.06
CA VAL A 154 -13.53 6.49 19.31
C VAL A 154 -12.64 5.37 19.84
N THR A 155 -13.14 4.13 19.89
CA THR A 155 -12.34 2.98 20.36
C THR A 155 -11.11 2.73 19.47
N PHE A 156 -11.25 2.87 18.15
CA PHE A 156 -10.17 2.68 17.19
C PHE A 156 -9.10 3.77 17.30
N VAL A 157 -9.52 5.03 17.42
CA VAL A 157 -8.63 6.17 17.60
C VAL A 157 -7.87 6.03 18.92
N SER A 158 -8.54 5.67 20.03
CA SER A 158 -7.87 5.43 21.32
C SER A 158 -6.83 4.30 21.24
N ARG A 159 -7.14 3.19 20.58
CA ARG A 159 -6.18 2.07 20.40
C ARG A 159 -4.99 2.46 19.53
N TRP A 160 -5.19 3.32 18.55
CA TRP A 160 -4.10 3.86 17.73
C TRP A 160 -3.19 4.78 18.54
N PHE A 161 -3.76 5.68 19.35
CA PHE A 161 -2.99 6.52 20.28
C PHE A 161 -2.18 5.68 21.27
N ASP A 162 -2.77 4.62 21.83
CA ASP A 162 -2.06 3.69 22.72
C ASP A 162 -0.91 2.98 22.01
N HIS A 163 -1.12 2.49 20.78
CA HIS A 163 -0.08 1.86 20.00
C HIS A 163 1.07 2.83 19.66
N ALA A 164 0.76 4.05 19.23
CA ALA A 164 1.77 5.06 18.91
C ALA A 164 2.60 5.45 20.14
N ARG A 165 1.97 5.55 21.31
CA ARG A 165 2.66 5.83 22.56
C ARG A 165 3.58 4.68 22.99
N VAL A 166 3.09 3.44 22.94
CA VAL A 166 3.81 2.27 23.46
C VAL A 166 4.88 1.78 22.49
N SER A 167 4.56 1.73 21.21
CA SER A 167 5.41 1.09 20.19
C SER A 167 6.24 2.07 19.38
N LEU A 168 5.80 3.33 19.26
CA LEU A 168 6.51 4.37 18.50
C LEU A 168 7.13 5.44 19.41
N HIS A 169 6.94 5.33 20.73
CA HIS A 169 7.38 6.29 21.75
C HIS A 169 6.97 7.74 21.46
N HIS A 170 5.88 7.91 20.71
CA HIS A 170 5.40 9.21 20.31
C HIS A 170 4.33 9.69 21.28
N ASN A 171 4.58 10.84 21.90
CA ASN A 171 3.67 11.44 22.87
C ASN A 171 3.00 12.65 22.20
N TRP A 172 1.74 12.47 21.83
CA TRP A 172 0.98 13.44 21.05
C TRP A 172 0.72 14.72 21.87
N ARG A 173 0.95 15.87 21.24
CA ARG A 173 0.57 17.20 21.72
C ARG A 173 -0.61 17.72 20.91
N ASP A 174 -1.33 18.71 21.43
CA ASP A 174 -2.47 19.32 20.71
C ASP A 174 -2.09 19.91 19.33
N SER A 175 -0.80 20.16 19.10
CA SER A 175 -0.23 20.58 17.83
C SER A 175 0.11 19.44 16.86
N ASP A 176 0.07 18.18 17.30
CA ASP A 176 0.42 17.02 16.48
C ASP A 176 -0.80 16.56 15.69
N TYR A 177 -0.78 16.82 14.38
CA TYR A 177 -1.88 16.52 13.46
C TYR A 177 -2.06 15.00 13.29
N ALA A 178 -3.04 14.42 13.98
CA ALA A 178 -3.35 13.00 13.84
C ALA A 178 -3.95 12.67 12.45
N PHE A 179 -4.71 13.58 11.83
CA PHE A 179 -5.32 13.37 10.51
C PHE A 179 -5.66 14.72 9.82
N PRO A 180 -5.05 15.08 8.68
CA PRO A 180 -5.44 16.27 7.90
C PRO A 180 -6.85 16.20 7.31
N GLY A 181 -7.53 15.05 7.40
CA GLY A 181 -8.86 14.83 6.84
C GLY A 181 -10.02 15.25 7.73
N LEU A 182 -9.80 15.53 9.02
CA LEU A 182 -10.88 15.89 9.96
C LEU A 182 -11.05 17.40 10.13
N THR A 183 -10.04 18.23 9.86
CA THR A 183 -10.16 19.70 9.95
C THR A 183 -11.10 20.27 8.90
N LYS A 184 -11.19 19.65 7.71
CA LYS A 184 -12.20 20.02 6.70
C LYS A 184 -13.65 19.74 7.12
N ILE A 185 -13.88 18.82 8.06
CA ILE A 185 -15.23 18.53 8.55
C ILE A 185 -15.69 19.60 9.55
N CYS A 186 -14.77 20.28 10.24
CA CYS A 186 -15.11 21.38 11.14
C CYS A 186 -15.26 22.74 10.41
N GLU A 187 -14.42 23.05 9.43
CA GLU A 187 -14.51 24.34 8.70
C GLU A 187 -15.79 24.46 7.85
N ASP A 188 -16.30 23.33 7.32
CA ASP A 188 -17.55 23.30 6.56
C ASP A 188 -18.82 23.35 7.45
N GLN A 189 -18.68 23.29 8.78
CA GLN A 189 -19.79 23.37 9.74
C GLN A 189 -19.89 24.73 10.45
N GLU A 190 -18.78 25.48 10.57
CA GLU A 190 -18.82 26.84 11.13
C GLU A 190 -19.30 27.89 10.11
N SER A 191 -19.09 27.66 8.81
CA SER A 191 -19.52 28.58 7.74
C SER A 191 -21.04 28.54 7.44
N LYS A 192 -21.80 27.66 8.11
CA LYS A 192 -23.27 27.52 7.91
C LYS A 192 -24.14 27.97 9.09
N LYS A 193 -23.58 28.61 10.12
CA LYS A 193 -24.34 29.04 11.31
C LYS A 193 -24.58 30.55 11.48
N THR A 194 -24.38 31.34 10.42
CA THR A 194 -24.82 32.75 10.41
C THR A 194 -25.46 33.13 9.09
N ARG A 195 -26.76 32.84 8.97
CA ARG A 195 -27.75 33.75 8.40
C ARG A 195 -29.16 33.33 8.76
#